data_AF-A0A9E5F239-F1
#
_entry.id   AF-A0A9E5F239-F1
#
_cell.length_a   1.000
_cell.length_b   1.000
_cell.length_c   1.000
_cell.angle_alpha   90.00
_cell.angle_beta   90.00
_cell.angle_gamma   90.00
#
_symmetry.space_group_name_H-M   'P 1'
#
loop_
_entity.id
_entity.type
_entity.pdbx_description
1 polymer ?
#
loop_
_entity_poly.entity_id
_entity_poly.type
_entity_poly.pdbx_seq_one_letter_code
_entity_poly.pdbx_strand_id
1 'polypeptide(L)'
;MWKYLIFWALISAPSVWSSVEVVFLEIRNAEGQIVFVEPDFPYAHVGLQWQGRILHAHPKTGVVWALPQELDLLGTIQESFSIEIPEAFAQKAESWIGKPYDSHFSWDDEKFYCSELVAKILGIPPEPMHFDPGLWPPSFSELEGKPGISPGKIYRKISGRDFSFR
;
A
#
# COMPACT_ATOMS: atom_id res chain seq x y z
N MET A 1 -45.70 35.79 -20.74
CA MET A 1 -44.53 34.93 -21.08
C MET A 1 -43.65 34.81 -19.84
N TRP A 2 -43.84 33.78 -19.02
CA TRP A 2 -43.00 33.52 -17.85
C TRP A 2 -42.02 32.39 -18.21
N LYS A 3 -40.72 32.69 -18.26
CA LYS A 3 -39.67 31.68 -18.47
C LYS A 3 -39.32 31.08 -17.11
N TYR A 4 -39.54 29.78 -16.95
CA TYR A 4 -39.03 29.03 -15.80
C TYR A 4 -37.51 28.86 -15.95
N LEU A 5 -36.74 29.48 -15.06
CA LEU A 5 -35.33 29.18 -14.86
C LEU A 5 -35.25 28.12 -13.77
N ILE A 6 -35.00 26.86 -14.15
CA ILE A 6 -34.67 25.80 -13.19
C ILE A 6 -33.18 25.92 -12.88
N PHE A 7 -32.86 26.42 -11.70
CA PHE A 7 -31.52 26.30 -11.12
C PHE A 7 -31.33 24.86 -10.65
N TRP A 8 -30.48 24.10 -11.35
CA TRP A 8 -29.96 22.84 -10.82
C TRP A 8 -28.91 23.17 -9.75
N ALA A 9 -29.31 23.07 -8.49
CA ALA A 9 -28.35 23.04 -7.40
C ALA A 9 -27.59 21.70 -7.46
N LEU A 10 -26.30 21.75 -7.78
CA LEU A 10 -25.38 20.62 -7.57
C LEU A 10 -25.31 20.37 -6.07
N ILE A 11 -26.00 19.34 -5.59
CA ILE A 11 -25.86 18.84 -4.23
C ILE A 11 -24.53 18.08 -4.19
N SER A 12 -23.45 18.74 -3.74
CA SER A 12 -22.23 18.02 -3.34
C SER A 12 -22.58 17.21 -2.10
N ALA A 13 -22.69 15.89 -2.24
CA ALA A 13 -22.73 15.01 -1.09
C ALA A 13 -21.45 15.22 -0.27
N PRO A 14 -21.53 15.37 1.07
CA PRO A 14 -20.34 15.49 1.89
C PRO A 14 -19.51 14.20 1.73
N SER A 15 -18.23 14.34 1.39
CA SER A 15 -17.31 13.21 1.38
C SER A 15 -17.18 12.70 2.81
N VAL A 16 -17.65 11.48 3.05
CA VAL A 16 -17.43 10.79 4.33
C VAL A 16 -15.97 10.33 4.35
N TRP A 17 -15.29 10.61 5.45
CA TRP A 17 -13.91 10.21 5.69
C TRP A 17 -13.88 9.10 6.74
N SER A 18 -12.90 8.23 6.63
CA SER A 18 -12.63 7.14 7.56
C SER A 18 -11.18 7.16 7.98
N SER A 19 -10.95 7.00 9.29
CA SER A 19 -9.63 6.75 9.84
C SER A 19 -9.23 5.30 9.59
N VAL A 20 -8.04 5.10 9.05
CA VAL A 20 -7.39 3.81 8.83
C VAL A 20 -5.96 3.84 9.36
N GLU A 21 -5.41 2.70 9.71
CA GLU A 21 -4.00 2.61 10.10
C GLU A 21 -3.17 1.97 8.99
N VAL A 22 -2.16 2.66 8.47
CA VAL A 22 -1.18 2.05 7.57
C VAL A 22 -0.14 1.35 8.42
N VAL A 23 -0.04 0.02 8.31
CA VAL A 23 0.83 -0.82 9.15
C VAL A 23 2.04 -1.30 8.38
N PHE A 24 3.21 -1.28 9.01
CA PHE A 24 4.49 -1.72 8.42
C PHE A 24 5.04 -2.90 9.18
N LEU A 25 5.43 -3.93 8.43
CA LEU A 25 5.87 -5.20 8.96
C LEU A 25 7.36 -5.43 8.71
N GLU A 26 8.04 -5.76 9.79
CA GLU A 26 9.35 -6.39 9.73
C GLU A 26 9.17 -7.87 9.40
N ILE A 27 9.88 -8.35 8.38
CA ILE A 27 9.91 -9.76 8.00
C ILE A 27 11.28 -10.32 8.36
N ARG A 28 11.31 -11.52 8.92
CA ARG A 28 12.56 -12.24 9.23
C ARG A 28 12.67 -13.51 8.39
N ASN A 29 13.87 -13.84 7.94
CA ASN A 29 14.16 -15.11 7.27
C ASN A 29 14.22 -16.27 8.29
N ALA A 30 14.48 -17.49 7.81
CA ALA A 30 14.54 -18.69 8.66
C ALA A 30 15.64 -18.61 9.74
N GLU A 31 16.68 -17.81 9.48
CA GLU A 31 17.79 -17.54 10.39
C GLU A 31 17.49 -16.40 11.38
N GLY A 32 16.29 -15.81 11.34
CA GLY A 32 15.87 -14.72 12.21
C GLY A 32 16.43 -13.35 11.85
N GLN A 33 17.07 -13.21 10.69
CA GLN A 33 17.60 -11.94 10.18
C GLN A 33 16.51 -11.13 9.49
N ILE A 34 16.54 -9.80 9.63
CA ILE A 34 15.60 -8.90 8.96
C ILE A 34 15.80 -8.99 7.45
N VAL A 35 14.70 -9.12 6.72
CA VAL A 35 14.66 -9.03 5.27
C VAL A 35 14.55 -7.57 4.85
N PHE A 36 15.53 -7.10 4.08
CA PHE A 36 15.54 -5.75 3.53
C PHE A 36 15.14 -5.79 2.05
N VAL A 37 14.18 -4.94 1.69
CA VAL A 37 13.76 -4.69 0.29
C VAL A 37 14.23 -3.32 -0.22
N GLU A 38 14.69 -2.48 0.70
CA GLU A 38 15.30 -1.18 0.49
C GLU A 38 16.50 -1.05 1.45
N PRO A 39 17.58 -0.35 1.05
CA PRO A 39 18.67 -0.05 1.95
C PRO A 39 18.19 0.71 3.19
N ASP A 40 18.66 0.31 4.37
CA ASP A 40 18.42 0.97 5.66
C ASP A 40 16.94 1.15 6.04
N PHE A 41 16.03 0.35 5.46
CA PHE A 41 14.61 0.37 5.80
C PHE A 41 14.11 -1.03 6.21
N PRO A 42 13.73 -1.24 7.49
CA PRO A 42 13.54 -2.58 8.04
C PRO A 42 12.18 -3.22 7.74
N TYR A 43 11.28 -2.51 7.05
CA TYR A 43 9.92 -3.02 6.78
C TYR A 43 9.79 -3.49 5.34
N ALA A 44 9.66 -4.80 5.16
CA ALA A 44 9.54 -5.43 3.85
C ALA A 44 8.10 -5.55 3.34
N HIS A 45 7.11 -5.27 4.20
CA HIS A 45 5.70 -5.41 3.87
C HIS A 45 4.86 -4.30 4.50
N VAL A 46 3.77 -3.95 3.82
CA VAL A 46 2.84 -2.91 4.27
C VAL A 46 1.40 -3.37 4.05
N GLY A 47 0.50 -2.94 4.93
CA GLY A 47 -0.94 -3.18 4.85
C GLY A 47 -1.74 -2.00 5.36
N LEU A 48 -3.07 -2.10 5.25
CA LEU A 48 -4.00 -1.10 5.73
C LEU A 48 -5.00 -1.74 6.68
N GLN A 49 -4.95 -1.34 7.94
CA GLN A 49 -5.82 -1.83 8.98
C GLN A 49 -7.09 -0.97 9.08
N TRP A 50 -8.24 -1.63 9.01
CA TRP A 50 -9.56 -1.02 9.14
C TRP A 50 -10.51 -2.01 9.81
N GLN A 51 -11.30 -1.53 10.77
CA GLN A 51 -12.27 -2.35 11.52
C GLN A 51 -11.69 -3.65 12.10
N GLY A 52 -10.44 -3.60 12.60
CA GLY A 52 -9.76 -4.74 13.22
C GLY A 52 -9.22 -5.80 12.26
N ARG A 53 -9.27 -5.54 10.94
CA ARG A 53 -8.68 -6.40 9.90
C ARG A 53 -7.63 -5.63 9.12
N ILE A 54 -6.68 -6.33 8.52
CA ILE A 54 -5.61 -5.77 7.71
C ILE A 54 -5.82 -6.22 6.27
N LEU A 55 -6.03 -5.25 5.39
CA LEU A 55 -5.99 -5.45 3.96
C LEU A 55 -4.53 -5.45 3.51
N HIS A 56 -4.12 -6.50 2.82
CA HIS A 56 -2.79 -6.57 2.21
C HIS A 56 -2.79 -7.47 0.98
N ALA A 57 -1.77 -7.30 0.12
CA ALA A 57 -1.49 -8.23 -0.96
C ALA A 57 -0.48 -9.28 -0.47
N HIS A 58 -0.95 -10.49 -0.18
CA HIS A 58 -0.14 -11.58 0.34
C HIS A 58 0.48 -12.41 -0.79
N PRO A 59 1.78 -12.78 -0.73
CA PRO A 59 2.47 -13.49 -1.82
C PRO A 59 1.82 -14.80 -2.29
N LYS A 60 1.08 -15.51 -1.42
CA LYS A 60 0.43 -16.79 -1.77
C LYS A 60 -1.05 -16.68 -2.12
N THR A 61 -1.74 -15.71 -1.54
CA THR A 61 -3.22 -15.65 -1.58
C THR A 61 -3.74 -14.39 -2.28
N GLY A 62 -2.85 -13.49 -2.68
CA GLY A 62 -3.24 -12.23 -3.30
C GLY A 62 -3.82 -11.23 -2.30
N VAL A 63 -4.66 -10.33 -2.79
CA VAL A 63 -5.31 -9.29 -1.99
C VAL A 63 -6.38 -9.91 -1.08
N VAL A 64 -6.20 -9.74 0.23
CA VAL A 64 -7.07 -10.37 1.24
C VAL A 64 -7.21 -9.49 2.48
N TRP A 65 -8.35 -9.62 3.16
CA TRP A 65 -8.52 -9.17 4.54
C TRP A 65 -8.07 -10.27 5.49
N ALA A 66 -7.12 -9.94 6.36
CA ALA A 66 -6.61 -10.86 7.37
C ALA A 66 -6.76 -10.27 8.77
N LEU A 67 -6.90 -11.13 9.77
CA LEU A 67 -6.74 -10.74 11.17
C LEU A 67 -5.26 -10.43 11.44
N PRO A 68 -4.93 -9.52 12.37
CA PRO A 68 -3.55 -9.22 12.72
C PRO A 68 -2.70 -10.47 13.05
N GLN A 69 -3.29 -11.46 13.74
CA GLN A 69 -2.60 -12.70 14.11
C GLN A 69 -2.28 -13.60 12.92
N GLU A 70 -3.02 -13.47 11.81
CA GLU A 70 -2.73 -14.22 10.58
C GLU A 70 -1.49 -13.65 9.86
N LEU A 71 -1.16 -12.37 10.11
CA LEU A 71 0.07 -11.76 9.59
C LEU A 71 1.31 -12.19 10.37
N ASP A 72 1.20 -12.73 11.59
CA ASP A 72 2.35 -13.19 12.39
C ASP A 72 3.15 -14.30 11.66
N LEU A 73 2.51 -15.02 10.72
CA LEU A 73 3.16 -16.00 9.85
C LEU A 73 4.01 -15.36 8.72
N LEU A 74 3.76 -14.09 8.42
CA LEU A 74 4.46 -13.30 7.41
C LEU A 74 5.54 -12.42 8.05
N GLY A 75 5.21 -11.72 9.13
CA GLY A 75 6.09 -10.79 9.82
C GLY A 75 5.40 -10.12 11.01
N THR A 76 6.13 -9.26 11.71
CA THR A 76 5.59 -8.56 12.89
C THR A 76 5.34 -7.10 12.56
N ILE A 77 4.17 -6.59 12.91
CA ILE A 77 3.85 -5.17 12.82
C ILE A 77 4.75 -4.41 13.81
N GLN A 78 5.57 -3.50 13.31
CA GLN A 78 6.48 -2.69 14.13
C GLN A 78 6.05 -1.23 14.20
N GLU A 79 5.39 -0.73 13.16
CA GLU A 79 4.97 0.68 13.06
C GLU A 79 3.59 0.80 12.43
N SER A 80 2.85 1.84 12.82
CA SER A 80 1.58 2.20 12.20
C SER A 80 1.34 3.72 12.17
N PHE A 81 0.60 4.18 11.17
CA PHE A 81 0.20 5.59 11.06
C PHE A 81 -1.29 5.71 10.79
N SER A 82 -1.96 6.55 11.58
CA SER A 82 -3.35 6.91 11.36
C SER A 82 -3.49 7.89 10.21
N ILE A 83 -4.28 7.54 9.21
CA ILE A 83 -4.52 8.34 8.01
C ILE A 83 -6.02 8.44 7.78
N GLU A 84 -6.50 9.64 7.48
CA GLU A 84 -7.86 9.87 7.01
C GLU A 84 -7.95 9.63 5.51
N ILE A 85 -8.83 8.74 5.08
CA ILE A 85 -9.11 8.47 3.66
C ILE A 85 -10.59 8.67 3.35
N PRO A 86 -10.95 9.06 2.11
CA PRO A 86 -12.35 9.05 1.70
C PRO A 86 -12.92 7.63 1.75
N GLU A 87 -14.14 7.47 2.25
CA GLU A 87 -14.79 6.15 2.39
C GLU A 87 -14.88 5.40 1.05
N ALA A 88 -14.98 6.13 -0.06
CA ALA A 88 -14.95 5.57 -1.41
C ALA A 88 -13.68 4.73 -1.71
N PHE A 89 -12.53 5.08 -1.13
CA PHE A 89 -11.29 4.30 -1.30
C PHE A 89 -11.30 3.01 -0.48
N ALA A 90 -11.87 3.04 0.73
CA ALA A 90 -12.10 1.82 1.53
C ALA A 90 -13.07 0.87 0.81
N GLN A 91 -14.12 1.39 0.18
CA GLN A 91 -15.05 0.59 -0.62
C GLN A 91 -14.42 0.08 -1.93
N LYS A 92 -13.57 0.89 -2.60
CA LYS A 92 -12.86 0.47 -3.81
C LYS A 92 -11.95 -0.72 -3.53
N ALA A 93 -11.31 -0.75 -2.37
CA ALA A 93 -10.45 -1.86 -1.97
C ALA A 93 -11.18 -3.22 -1.95
N GLU A 94 -12.48 -3.26 -1.65
CA GLU A 94 -13.28 -4.49 -1.72
C GLU A 94 -13.31 -5.09 -3.12
N SER A 95 -13.30 -4.26 -4.17
CA SER A 95 -13.28 -4.72 -5.56
C SER A 95 -11.96 -5.39 -5.99
N TRP A 96 -10.92 -5.27 -5.16
CA TRP A 96 -9.60 -5.85 -5.41
C TRP A 96 -9.37 -7.17 -4.67
N ILE A 97 -10.24 -7.53 -3.73
CA ILE A 97 -10.14 -8.80 -2.99
C ILE A 97 -10.08 -9.98 -3.96
N GLY A 98 -9.14 -10.89 -3.72
CA GLY A 98 -8.90 -12.08 -4.53
C GLY A 98 -8.02 -11.85 -5.77
N LYS A 99 -7.65 -10.60 -6.10
CA LYS A 99 -6.66 -10.35 -7.14
C LYS A 99 -5.30 -10.95 -6.73
N PRO A 100 -4.57 -11.58 -7.67
CA PRO A 100 -3.34 -12.28 -7.34
C PRO A 100 -2.21 -11.32 -6.94
N TYR A 101 -1.20 -11.88 -6.28
CA TYR A 101 0.01 -11.14 -5.96
C TYR A 101 0.80 -10.82 -7.23
N ASP A 102 1.36 -9.62 -7.31
CA ASP A 102 2.23 -9.23 -8.40
C ASP A 102 3.71 -9.45 -8.08
N SER A 103 4.29 -10.51 -8.63
CA SER A 103 5.72 -10.78 -8.51
C SER A 103 6.60 -9.99 -9.49
N HIS A 104 6.00 -9.29 -10.45
CA HIS A 104 6.71 -8.53 -11.49
C HIS A 104 6.61 -7.02 -11.31
N PHE A 105 5.98 -6.56 -10.22
CA PHE A 105 5.84 -5.14 -9.87
C PHE A 105 5.34 -4.29 -11.05
N SER A 106 4.32 -4.79 -11.75
CA SER A 106 3.55 -4.03 -12.72
C SER A 106 2.65 -3.00 -12.03
N TRP A 107 2.04 -2.10 -12.82
CA TRP A 107 1.21 -1.02 -12.30
C TRP A 107 -0.10 -0.90 -13.09
N ASP A 108 -0.81 -2.02 -13.29
CA ASP A 108 -1.96 -2.14 -14.21
C ASP A 108 -3.30 -2.57 -13.57
N ASP A 109 -3.37 -2.66 -12.24
CA ASP A 109 -4.55 -3.10 -11.45
C ASP A 109 -4.98 -4.57 -11.70
N GLU A 110 -4.27 -5.36 -12.52
CA GLU A 110 -4.61 -6.78 -12.72
C GLU A 110 -4.19 -7.62 -11.51
N LYS A 111 -3.03 -7.28 -10.96
CA LYS A 111 -2.38 -7.90 -9.80
C LYS A 111 -1.90 -6.81 -8.87
N PHE A 112 -1.59 -7.18 -7.63
CA PHE A 112 -1.11 -6.22 -6.64
C PHE A 112 0.05 -6.77 -5.86
N TYR A 113 1.07 -5.97 -5.65
CA TYR A 113 2.02 -6.17 -4.56
C TYR A 113 1.69 -5.24 -3.38
N CYS A 114 2.31 -5.47 -2.23
CA CYS A 114 1.84 -4.92 -0.95
C CYS A 114 1.76 -3.38 -0.93
N SER A 115 2.83 -2.70 -1.36
CA SER A 115 2.88 -1.24 -1.38
C SER A 115 2.08 -0.61 -2.52
N GLU A 116 1.95 -1.25 -3.68
CA GLU A 116 1.04 -0.77 -4.74
C GLU A 116 -0.40 -0.69 -4.25
N LEU A 117 -0.89 -1.75 -3.60
CA LEU A 117 -2.24 -1.80 -3.06
C LEU A 117 -2.49 -0.63 -2.12
N VAL A 118 -1.62 -0.44 -1.14
CA VAL A 118 -1.75 0.63 -0.15
C VAL A 118 -1.63 2.00 -0.83
N ALA A 119 -0.66 2.20 -1.71
CA ALA A 119 -0.47 3.47 -2.41
C ALA A 119 -1.69 3.87 -3.23
N LYS A 120 -2.31 2.93 -3.95
CA LYS A 120 -3.52 3.19 -4.75
C LYS A 120 -4.74 3.53 -3.89
N ILE A 121 -4.86 2.97 -2.67
CA ILE A 121 -5.92 3.35 -1.70
C ILE A 121 -5.66 4.76 -1.18
N LEU A 122 -4.40 5.10 -0.89
CA LEU A 122 -4.02 6.40 -0.37
C LEU A 122 -3.95 7.50 -1.46
N GLY A 123 -4.14 7.15 -2.73
CA GLY A 123 -3.97 8.08 -3.85
C GLY A 123 -2.53 8.55 -4.06
N ILE A 124 -1.54 7.77 -3.60
CA ILE A 124 -0.12 8.07 -3.76
C ILE A 124 0.32 7.62 -5.18
N PRO A 125 0.86 8.52 -6.01
CA PRO A 125 1.32 8.16 -7.34
C PRO A 125 2.56 7.26 -7.29
N PRO A 126 2.77 6.40 -8.30
CA PRO A 126 4.02 5.66 -8.43
C PRO A 126 5.19 6.61 -8.72
N GLU A 127 6.39 6.11 -8.46
CA GLU A 127 7.66 6.71 -8.82
C GLU A 127 8.47 5.73 -9.67
N PRO A 128 9.54 6.17 -10.34
CA PRO A 128 10.49 5.23 -10.95
C PRO A 128 11.03 4.24 -9.91
N MET A 129 10.94 2.94 -10.23
CA MET A 129 11.50 1.88 -9.42
C MET A 129 13.03 1.88 -9.52
N HIS A 130 13.66 1.56 -8.39
CA HIS A 130 15.08 1.36 -8.26
C HIS A 130 15.32 0.11 -7.42
N PHE A 131 16.08 -0.85 -7.96
CA PHE A 131 16.39 -2.10 -7.29
C PHE A 131 17.86 -2.16 -6.89
N ASP A 132 18.14 -2.16 -5.60
CA ASP A 132 19.52 -2.28 -5.10
C ASP A 132 20.10 -3.66 -5.46
N PRO A 133 21.24 -3.73 -6.18
CA PRO A 133 21.82 -5.02 -6.61
C PRO A 133 22.32 -5.92 -5.47
N GLY A 134 22.50 -5.37 -4.26
CA GLY A 134 22.84 -6.14 -3.06
C GLY A 134 21.62 -6.76 -2.38
N LEU A 135 20.42 -6.28 -2.66
CA LEU A 135 19.16 -6.78 -2.09
C LEU A 135 18.31 -7.56 -3.09
N TRP A 136 18.41 -7.24 -4.38
CA TRP A 136 17.55 -7.78 -5.42
C TRP A 136 18.32 -8.59 -6.47
N PRO A 137 17.76 -9.71 -6.96
CA PRO A 137 18.37 -10.46 -8.06
C PRO A 137 18.51 -9.62 -9.34
N PRO A 138 19.53 -9.88 -10.19
CA PRO A 138 19.73 -9.14 -11.44
C PRO A 138 18.53 -9.17 -12.41
N SER A 139 17.64 -10.17 -12.30
CA SER A 139 16.42 -10.25 -13.11
C SER A 139 15.48 -9.06 -12.94
N PHE A 140 15.57 -8.32 -11.84
CA PHE A 140 14.74 -7.13 -11.59
C PHE A 140 15.25 -5.88 -12.33
N SER A 141 16.44 -5.92 -12.95
CA SER A 141 16.98 -4.80 -13.73
C SER A 141 16.09 -4.39 -14.92
N GLU A 142 15.28 -5.30 -15.46
CA GLU A 142 14.31 -5.00 -16.53
C GLU A 142 13.14 -4.11 -16.05
N LEU A 143 12.99 -3.95 -14.74
CA LEU A 143 11.96 -3.12 -14.10
C LEU A 143 12.49 -1.75 -13.70
N GLU A 144 13.80 -1.53 -13.82
CA GLU A 144 14.44 -0.26 -13.47
C GLU A 144 13.78 0.91 -14.22
N GLY A 145 13.41 1.96 -13.48
CA GLY A 145 12.75 3.14 -14.03
C GLY A 145 11.26 2.97 -14.38
N LYS A 146 10.70 1.76 -14.33
CA LYS A 146 9.25 1.55 -14.51
C LYS A 146 8.46 2.10 -13.30
N PRO A 147 7.16 2.43 -13.47
CA PRO A 147 6.35 2.92 -12.38
C PRO A 147 6.19 1.88 -11.27
N GLY A 148 6.44 2.28 -10.02
CA GLY A 148 6.16 1.50 -8.83
C GLY A 148 6.40 2.30 -7.55
N ILE A 149 6.23 1.67 -6.41
CA ILE A 149 6.45 2.28 -5.10
C ILE A 149 6.77 1.21 -4.06
N SER A 150 7.74 1.49 -3.18
CA SER A 150 8.17 0.59 -2.12
C SER A 150 7.50 0.93 -0.78
N PRO A 151 7.50 0.02 0.21
CA PRO A 151 7.04 0.32 1.57
C PRO A 151 7.71 1.56 2.17
N GLY A 152 9.02 1.74 2.01
CA GLY A 152 9.77 2.88 2.52
C GLY A 152 9.37 4.21 1.88
N LYS A 153 9.04 4.21 0.58
CA LYS A 153 8.51 5.40 -0.09
C LYS A 153 7.15 5.81 0.49
N ILE A 154 6.26 4.84 0.78
CA ILE A 154 4.98 5.13 1.45
C ILE A 154 5.24 5.69 2.84
N TYR A 155 6.07 5.01 3.64
CA TYR A 155 6.42 5.43 4.99
C TYR A 155 6.90 6.88 5.04
N ARG A 156 7.84 7.28 4.16
CA ARG A 156 8.35 8.66 4.10
C ARG A 156 7.25 9.68 3.80
N LYS A 157 6.36 9.36 2.85
CA LYS A 157 5.27 10.27 2.46
C LYS A 157 4.25 10.47 3.58
N ILE A 158 3.92 9.43 4.34
CA ILE A 158 2.85 9.51 5.36
C ILE A 158 3.35 9.90 6.74
N SER A 159 4.61 9.59 7.09
CA SER A 159 5.18 9.92 8.40
C SER A 159 5.54 11.40 8.54
N GLY A 160 5.64 12.15 7.44
CA GLY A 160 6.15 13.52 7.42
C GLY A 160 7.63 13.63 7.84
N ARG A 161 8.36 12.52 7.89
CA ARG A 161 9.79 12.45 8.25
C ARG A 161 10.61 12.14 6.99
N ASP A 162 11.43 13.08 6.55
CA ASP A 162 12.57 12.79 5.68
C ASP A 162 13.60 12.02 6.52
N PHE A 163 13.62 10.70 6.40
CA PHE A 163 14.70 9.92 6.99
C PHE A 163 15.97 10.11 6.16
N SER A 164 16.95 10.83 6.72
CA SER A 164 18.36 10.65 6.39
C SER A 164 18.91 9.58 7.34
N PHE A 165 19.24 8.39 6.82
CA PHE A 165 20.16 7.53 7.55
C PHE A 165 21.59 8.02 7.26
N ARG A 166 22.41 8.02 8.30
CA ARG A 166 23.85 8.30 8.22
C ARG A 166 24.59 7.09 7.69
#